data_AF-A0A9X2BBE0-F1
#
_entry.id   AF-A0A9X2BBE0-F1
#
_cell.length_a   1.000
_cell.length_b   1.000
_cell.length_c   1.000
_cell.angle_alpha   90.00
_cell.angle_beta   90.00
_cell.angle_gamma   90.00
#
_symmetry.space_group_name_H-M   'P 1'
#
loop_
_entity.id
_entity.type
_entity.pdbx_description
1 polymer ?
#
loop_
_entity_poly.entity_id
_entity_poly.type
_entity_poly.pdbx_seq_one_letter_code
_entity_poly.pdbx_strand_id
1 'polypeptide(L)'
;MDHETPLMHEAKAWIKRKNGTGEIIRIVQEYQPGDKIKCFKLYTAFEDDADYLGRILFDTENYWIYDGEILTVDEQEQLAQFIINHAERV
;
A
#
# COMPACT_ATOMS: atom_id res chain seq x y z
N MET A 1 5.09 29.15 -7.60
CA MET A 1 4.32 28.78 -6.40
C MET A 1 4.64 27.31 -6.23
N ASP A 2 5.71 27.02 -5.50
CA ASP A 2 6.18 25.65 -5.28
C ASP A 2 5.18 24.96 -4.37
N HIS A 3 4.43 24.00 -4.89
CA HIS A 3 3.65 23.12 -4.07
C HIS A 3 4.63 22.17 -3.38
N GLU A 4 4.91 22.41 -2.10
CA GLU A 4 5.55 21.41 -1.26
C GLU A 4 4.66 20.16 -1.30
N THR A 5 5.08 19.16 -2.08
CA THR A 5 4.41 17.86 -2.11
C THR A 5 4.43 17.35 -0.67
N PRO A 6 3.27 17.08 -0.04
CA PRO A 6 3.26 16.51 1.29
C PRO A 6 4.15 15.27 1.27
N LEU A 7 5.05 15.12 2.25
CA LEU A 7 5.96 13.98 2.39
C LEU A 7 5.13 12.68 2.36
N MET A 8 4.95 12.12 1.16
CA MET A 8 4.30 10.85 0.95
C MET A 8 5.32 9.80 1.37
N HIS A 9 5.04 9.10 2.47
CA HIS A 9 5.78 7.89 2.79
C HIS A 9 5.42 6.83 1.75
N GLU A 10 6.34 6.62 0.82
CA GLU A 10 6.27 5.58 -0.19
C GLU A 10 7.14 4.40 0.23
N ALA A 11 6.64 3.20 0.00
CA ALA A 11 7.41 1.96 0.07
C ALA A 11 7.18 1.12 -1.19
N LYS A 12 8.12 0.22 -1.49
CA LYS A 12 7.98 -0.75 -2.57
C LYS A 12 8.08 -2.15 -2.00
N ALA A 13 7.09 -2.98 -2.30
CA ALA A 13 7.01 -4.36 -1.82
C ALA A 13 7.01 -5.33 -3.01
N TRP A 14 7.81 -6.39 -2.91
CA TRP A 14 7.74 -7.50 -3.86
C TRP A 14 6.62 -8.46 -3.44
N ILE A 15 5.64 -8.69 -4.31
CA ILE A 15 4.58 -9.68 -4.11
C ILE A 15 4.78 -10.88 -5.02
N LYS A 16 4.41 -12.06 -4.52
CA LYS A 16 4.42 -13.28 -5.34
C LYS A 16 3.03 -13.52 -5.91
N ARG A 17 2.88 -13.26 -7.21
CA ARG A 17 1.64 -13.55 -7.95
C ARG A 17 1.39 -15.06 -8.00
N LYS A 18 0.14 -15.50 -7.79
CA LYS A 18 -0.24 -16.93 -7.76
C LYS A 18 0.02 -17.65 -9.10
N ASN A 19 -0.09 -16.95 -10.23
CA ASN A 19 0.01 -17.50 -11.59
C ASN A 19 1.09 -16.83 -12.45
N GLY A 20 2.07 -16.13 -11.88
CA GLY A 20 3.04 -15.36 -12.66
C GLY A 20 4.37 -15.11 -11.96
N THR A 21 5.25 -14.40 -12.66
CA THR A 21 6.46 -13.79 -12.09
C THR A 21 6.03 -12.81 -10.99
N GLY A 22 6.78 -12.75 -9.88
CA GLY A 22 6.49 -11.78 -8.84
C GLY A 22 6.55 -10.35 -9.38
N GLU A 23 5.86 -9.45 -8.69
CA GLU A 23 5.63 -8.07 -9.11
C GLU A 23 6.01 -7.11 -7.99
N ILE A 24 6.48 -5.91 -8.32
CA ILE A 24 6.72 -4.86 -7.33
C ILE A 24 5.48 -3.98 -7.27
N ILE A 25 4.93 -3.85 -6.07
CA ILE A 25 3.82 -2.95 -5.75
C ILE A 25 4.37 -1.71 -5.08
N ARG A 26 3.95 -0.55 -5.59
CA ARG A 26 4.19 0.75 -4.99
C ARG A 26 3.09 1.03 -3.96
N ILE A 27 3.50 1.32 -2.74
CA ILE A 27 2.62 1.56 -1.60
C ILE A 27 2.77 3.02 -1.20
N VAL A 28 1.69 3.77 -1.21
CA VAL A 28 1.69 5.19 -0.88
C VAL A 28 0.79 5.42 0.31
N GLN A 29 1.35 5.92 1.42
CA GLN A 29 0.56 6.31 2.56
C GLN A 29 -0.19 7.62 2.27
N GLU A 30 -1.51 7.59 2.40
CA GLU A 30 -2.35 8.78 2.36
C GLU A 30 -2.46 9.35 3.78
N TYR A 31 -1.87 10.53 4.00
CA TYR A 31 -1.96 11.21 5.27
C TYR A 31 -3.17 12.14 5.30
N GLN A 32 -4.09 11.91 6.22
CA GLN A 32 -5.16 12.84 6.56
C GLN A 32 -5.02 13.28 8.02
N PRO A 33 -4.78 14.58 8.29
CA PRO A 33 -4.67 15.08 9.66
C PRO A 33 -5.96 14.82 10.45
N GLY A 34 -5.84 14.10 11.57
CA GLY A 34 -6.97 13.80 12.46
C GLY A 34 -7.61 12.43 12.25
N ASP A 35 -7.22 11.68 11.21
CA ASP A 35 -7.71 10.32 11.02
C ASP A 35 -7.00 9.33 11.95
N LYS A 36 -7.80 8.48 12.58
CA LYS A 36 -7.31 7.32 13.35
C LYS A 36 -6.97 6.12 12.45
N ILE A 37 -7.34 6.19 11.17
CA ILE A 37 -7.18 5.13 10.18
C ILE A 37 -5.95 5.44 9.34
N LYS A 38 -5.06 4.47 9.17
CA LYS A 38 -3.95 4.58 8.22
C LYS A 38 -4.39 4.02 6.87
N CYS A 39 -4.31 4.84 5.82
CA CYS A 39 -4.68 4.45 4.46
C CYS A 39 -3.44 4.28 3.60
N PHE A 40 -3.29 3.12 2.95
CA PHE A 40 -2.19 2.81 2.05
C PHE A 40 -2.74 2.45 0.67
N LYS A 41 -2.52 3.33 -0.31
CA LYS A 41 -2.91 3.08 -1.70
C LYS A 41 -1.86 2.22 -2.39
N LEU A 42 -2.31 1.31 -3.24
CA LEU A 42 -1.49 0.32 -3.92
C LEU A 42 -1.51 0.56 -5.43
N TYR A 43 -0.33 0.54 -6.04
CA TYR A 43 -0.15 0.76 -7.47
C TYR A 43 0.87 -0.20 -8.08
N THR A 44 0.81 -0.42 -9.39
CA THR A 44 1.94 -1.01 -10.13
C THR A 44 3.15 -0.07 -10.06
N ALA A 45 4.37 -0.62 -9.96
CA ALA A 45 5.54 0.19 -9.59
C ALA A 45 6.35 0.79 -10.75
N PHE A 46 6.12 0.36 -12.00
CA PHE A 46 7.02 0.64 -13.12
C PHE A 46 6.34 1.21 -14.38
N GLU A 47 5.02 1.35 -14.37
CA GLU A 47 4.28 1.89 -15.50
C GLU A 47 4.17 3.41 -15.39
N ASP A 48 4.29 4.11 -16.52
CA ASP A 48 4.11 5.58 -16.58
C ASP A 48 2.68 5.97 -16.16
N ASP A 49 1.70 5.09 -16.45
CA ASP A 49 0.33 5.12 -15.91
C ASP A 49 0.16 3.98 -14.91
N ALA A 50 0.61 4.19 -13.68
CA ALA A 50 0.54 3.17 -12.63
C ALA A 50 -0.92 2.78 -12.32
N ASP A 51 -1.27 1.52 -12.57
CA ASP A 51 -2.60 0.98 -12.32
C ASP A 51 -2.91 0.97 -10.82
N TYR A 52 -4.09 1.48 -10.46
CA TYR A 52 -4.57 1.45 -9.08
C TYR A 52 -5.07 0.05 -8.73
N LEU A 53 -4.43 -0.57 -7.73
CA LEU A 53 -4.71 -1.93 -7.29
C LEU A 53 -5.65 -1.97 -6.08
N GLY A 54 -6.15 -0.84 -5.61
CA GLY A 54 -6.93 -0.73 -4.37
C GLY A 54 -6.12 -0.13 -3.22
N ARG A 55 -6.63 -0.28 -2.00
CA ARG A 55 -5.97 0.23 -0.79
C ARG A 55 -6.12 -0.71 0.39
N ILE A 56 -5.18 -0.63 1.31
CA ILE A 56 -5.25 -1.29 2.62
C ILE A 56 -5.49 -0.22 3.68
N LEU A 57 -6.51 -0.44 4.49
CA LEU A 57 -6.89 0.43 5.61
C LEU A 57 -6.53 -0.30 6.90
N PHE A 58 -5.83 0.38 7.81
CA PHE A 58 -5.54 -0.11 9.15
C PHE A 58 -6.23 0.73 10.20
N ASP A 59 -6.78 0.09 11.22
CA ASP A 59 -7.20 0.77 12.43
C ASP A 59 -6.03 0.99 13.42
N THR A 60 -6.36 1.45 14.62
CA THR A 60 -5.36 1.71 15.68
C THR A 60 -4.77 0.44 16.30
N GLU A 61 -5.37 -0.72 16.09
CA GLU A 61 -4.92 -2.02 16.60
C GLU A 61 -4.20 -2.85 15.51
N ASN A 62 -3.94 -2.24 14.35
CA ASN A 62 -3.38 -2.86 13.15
C ASN A 62 -4.25 -3.98 12.55
N TYR A 63 -5.54 -4.04 12.87
CA TYR A 63 -6.49 -4.79 12.05
C TYR A 63 -6.63 -4.09 10.71
N TRP A 64 -6.76 -4.89 9.65
CA TRP A 64 -6.75 -4.36 8.30
C TRP A 64 -7.84 -4.94 7.43
N ILE A 65 -8.26 -4.12 6.47
CA ILE A 65 -9.12 -4.53 5.37
C ILE A 65 -8.49 -4.10 4.05
N TYR A 66 -8.71 -4.91 3.01
CA TYR A 66 -8.42 -4.53 1.65
C TYR A 66 -9.70 -4.02 0.98
N ASP A 67 -9.61 -2.82 0.43
CA ASP A 67 -10.66 -2.16 -0.36
C ASP A 67 -10.21 -2.12 -1.82
N GLY A 68 -10.60 -3.16 -2.55
CA GLY A 68 -10.28 -3.39 -3.95
C GLY A 68 -10.71 -4.80 -4.39
N GLU A 69 -10.52 -5.10 -5.68
CA GLU A 69 -11.01 -6.35 -6.29
C GLU A 69 -9.92 -7.12 -7.04
N ILE A 70 -8.71 -6.56 -7.15
CA ILE A 70 -7.65 -7.10 -8.03
C ILE A 70 -6.77 -8.13 -7.31
N LEU A 71 -6.43 -7.85 -6.05
CA LEU A 71 -5.51 -8.71 -5.31
C LEU A 71 -6.22 -9.93 -4.74
N THR A 72 -5.57 -11.08 -4.82
CA THR A 72 -5.98 -12.31 -4.13
C THR A 72 -5.71 -12.19 -2.62
N VAL A 73 -6.39 -13.00 -1.81
CA VAL A 73 -6.20 -12.99 -0.34
C VAL A 73 -4.73 -13.19 0.05
N ASP A 74 -4.02 -14.12 -0.60
CA ASP A 74 -2.59 -14.38 -0.33
C ASP A 74 -1.72 -13.13 -0.57
N GLU A 75 -2.01 -12.37 -1.64
CA GLU A 75 -1.28 -11.13 -1.96
C GLU A 75 -1.64 -9.99 -1.00
N GLN A 76 -2.91 -9.91 -0.60
CA GLN A 76 -3.38 -8.94 0.40
C GLN A 76 -2.67 -9.17 1.74
N GLU A 77 -2.62 -10.42 2.21
CA GLU A 77 -1.93 -10.79 3.46
C GLU A 77 -0.43 -10.47 3.40
N GLN A 78 0.23 -10.79 2.28
CA GLN A 78 1.65 -10.48 2.08
C GLN A 78 1.93 -8.97 2.17
N LEU A 79 1.10 -8.14 1.54
CA LEU A 79 1.23 -6.69 1.57
C LEU A 79 0.93 -6.12 2.95
N ALA A 80 -0.12 -6.58 3.61
CA ALA A 80 -0.47 -6.12 4.94
C ALA A 80 0.65 -6.42 5.94
N GLN A 81 1.21 -7.63 5.90
CA GLN A 81 2.37 -7.99 6.72
C GLN A 81 3.59 -7.12 6.42
N PHE A 82 3.87 -6.84 5.13
CA PHE A 82 4.96 -5.93 4.76
C PHE A 82 4.75 -4.54 5.36
N ILE A 83 3.55 -3.97 5.23
CA ILE A 83 3.23 -2.62 5.72
C ILE A 83 3.36 -2.55 7.25
N ILE A 84 2.83 -3.53 7.99
CA ILE A 84 2.96 -3.58 9.45
C ILE A 84 4.44 -3.56 9.85
N ASN A 85 5.24 -4.45 9.28
CA ASN A 85 6.66 -4.57 9.60
C ASN A 85 7.49 -3.35 9.15
N HIS A 86 7.07 -2.65 8.10
CA HIS A 86 7.77 -1.48 7.57
C HIS A 86 7.39 -0.21 8.33
N ALA A 87 6.11 -0.02 8.66
CA ALA A 87 5.61 1.12 9.42
C ALA A 87 6.10 1.14 10.88
N GLU A 88 6.45 -0.01 11.45
CA GLU A 88 7.08 -0.09 12.78
C GLU A 88 8.55 0.36 12.81
N ARG A 89 9.20 0.48 11.65
CA ARG A 89 10.66 0.73 11.56
C ARG A 89 11.03 2.17 11.20
N VAL A 90 10.08 3.01 10.83
CA VAL A 90 10.30 4.41 10.42
C VAL A 90 9.94 5.37 11.54
#